data_AF-A0A536A1C2-F1
#
_entry.id   AF-A0A536A1C2-F1
#
_cell.length_a   1.000
_cell.length_b   1.000
_cell.length_c   1.000
_cell.angle_alpha   90.00
_cell.angle_beta   90.00
_cell.angle_gamma   90.00
#
_symmetry.space_group_name_H-M   'P 1'
#
loop_
_entity.id
_entity.type
_entity.pdbx_description
1 polymer ?
#
loop_
_entity_poly.entity_id
_entity_poly.type
_entity_poly.pdbx_seq_one_letter_code
_entity_poly.pdbx_strand_id
1 'polypeptide(L)'
;MSEKSRAIDQAIQQIEKQFGKGSIMKLGDHVGEKVDAISSGSLAVDMALGVGGFPRGRVVEIYGPEASGKTTLALHAVASAQKAGG
;
A
#
# COMPACT_ATOMS: atom_id res chain seq x y z
N MET A 1 -22.90 -8.82 26.34
CA MET A 1 -21.87 -9.29 25.39
C MET A 1 -21.94 -10.81 25.32
N SER A 2 -21.95 -11.40 24.13
CA SER A 2 -21.95 -12.86 23.96
C SER A 2 -20.64 -13.45 24.49
N GLU A 3 -20.66 -14.64 25.12
CA GLU A 3 -19.43 -15.34 25.55
C GLU A 3 -18.41 -15.51 24.42
N LYS A 4 -18.89 -15.65 23.18
CA LYS A 4 -18.03 -15.69 21.98
C LYS A 4 -17.21 -14.41 21.80
N SER A 5 -17.79 -13.25 22.08
CA SER A 5 -17.08 -11.97 21.99
C SER A 5 -15.95 -11.91 23.03
N ARG A 6 -16.22 -12.36 24.26
CA ARG A 6 -15.21 -12.35 25.34
C ARG A 6 -14.04 -13.28 25.04
N ALA A 7 -14.31 -14.46 24.47
CA ALA A 7 -13.27 -15.40 24.06
C ALA A 7 -12.40 -14.84 22.92
N ILE A 8 -13.01 -14.15 21.95
CA ILE A 8 -12.29 -13.48 20.85
C ILE A 8 -11.37 -12.38 21.39
N ASP A 9 -11.86 -11.53 22.29
CA ASP A 9 -11.06 -10.43 22.85
C ASP A 9 -9.85 -10.95 23.66
N GLN A 10 -10.03 -12.05 24.40
CA GLN A 10 -8.93 -12.71 25.11
C GLN A 10 -7.88 -13.30 24.17
N ALA A 11 -8.31 -13.95 23.08
CA ALA A 11 -7.39 -14.49 22.08
C ALA A 11 -6.58 -13.38 21.38
N ILE A 12 -7.23 -12.26 21.04
CA ILE A 12 -6.56 -11.08 20.47
C ILE A 12 -5.48 -10.56 21.44
N GLN A 13 -5.81 -10.39 22.72
CA GLN A 13 -4.84 -9.94 23.73
C GLN A 13 -3.65 -10.88 23.91
N GLN A 14 -3.88 -12.20 23.85
CA GLN A 14 -2.80 -13.19 23.95
C GLN A 14 -1.84 -13.09 22.77
N ILE A 15 -2.35 -12.92 21.55
CA ILE A 15 -1.54 -12.75 20.34
C ILE A 15 -0.72 -11.46 20.43
N GLU A 16 -1.33 -10.33 20.80
CA GLU A 16 -0.60 -9.06 20.96
C GLU A 16 0.50 -9.13 22.03
N LYS A 17 0.27 -9.83 23.14
CA LYS A 17 1.28 -10.00 24.20
C LYS A 17 2.48 -10.83 23.71
N GLN A 18 2.26 -11.82 22.85
CA GLN A 18 3.31 -12.70 22.36
C GLN A 18 4.09 -12.10 21.18
N PHE A 19 3.41 -11.40 20.26
CA PHE A 19 3.99 -10.98 18.99
C PHE A 19 4.10 -9.45 18.83
N GLY A 20 3.66 -8.69 19.84
CA GLY A 20 3.66 -7.23 19.85
C GLY A 20 2.31 -6.62 19.44
N LYS A 21 2.12 -5.34 19.78
CA LYS A 21 0.92 -4.58 19.42
C LYS A 21 0.74 -4.54 17.91
N GLY A 22 -0.50 -4.71 17.43
CA GLY A 22 -0.79 -4.69 15.99
C GLY A 22 -0.43 -5.98 15.24
N SER A 23 0.01 -7.03 15.95
CA SER A 23 0.21 -8.37 15.35
C SER A 23 -1.10 -9.03 14.91
N ILE A 24 -2.24 -8.59 15.43
CA ILE A 24 -3.58 -8.96 14.98
C ILE A 24 -4.52 -7.77 15.13
N MET A 25 -5.35 -7.53 14.12
CA MET A 25 -6.34 -6.44 14.10
C MET A 25 -7.52 -6.86 13.24
N LYS A 26 -8.69 -6.23 13.45
CA LYS A 26 -9.81 -6.44 12.53
C LYS A 26 -9.54 -5.65 11.25
N LEU A 27 -9.75 -6.31 10.12
CA LEU A 27 -9.71 -5.67 8.81
C LEU A 27 -10.81 -4.60 8.75
N GLY A 28 -10.41 -3.32 8.63
CA GLY A 28 -11.33 -2.18 8.60
C GLY A 28 -11.45 -1.37 9.90
N ASP A 29 -10.87 -1.81 11.02
CA ASP A 29 -10.75 -0.96 12.24
C ASP A 29 -9.83 0.25 12.00
N HIS A 30 -9.07 0.24 10.90
CA HIS A 30 -8.48 1.42 10.28
C HIS A 30 -9.30 1.83 9.05
N VAL A 31 -10.08 2.89 9.18
CA VAL A 31 -10.73 3.56 8.06
C VAL A 31 -9.64 4.21 7.20
N GLY A 32 -9.24 3.51 6.14
CA GLY A 32 -8.35 4.04 5.11
C GLY A 32 -6.88 4.08 5.51
N GLU A 33 -6.21 2.93 5.51
CA GLU A 33 -4.77 2.95 5.23
C GLU A 33 -4.59 3.65 3.87
N LYS A 34 -4.17 4.92 3.92
CA LYS A 34 -3.70 5.60 2.72
C LYS A 34 -2.50 4.80 2.24
N VAL A 35 -2.67 4.11 1.12
CA VAL A 35 -1.58 3.41 0.47
C VAL A 35 -0.58 4.47 0.04
N ASP A 36 0.60 4.46 0.67
CA ASP A 36 1.69 5.33 0.24
C ASP A 36 2.01 5.04 -1.23
N ALA A 37 2.13 6.09 -2.04
CA ALA A 37 2.36 5.97 -3.47
C ALA A 37 3.54 6.83 -3.93
N ILE A 38 4.21 6.37 -4.98
CA ILE A 38 5.25 7.10 -5.71
C ILE A 38 4.62 7.61 -7.01
N SER A 39 4.65 8.92 -7.26
CA SER A 39 4.15 9.49 -8.52
C SER A 39 4.80 8.80 -9.72
N SER A 40 4.02 8.51 -10.75
CA SER A 40 4.51 7.95 -12.01
C SER A 40 5.29 8.99 -12.83
N GLY A 41 5.30 10.25 -12.41
CA GLY A 41 5.77 11.40 -13.19
C GLY A 41 4.76 11.91 -14.24
N SER A 42 3.54 11.35 -14.28
CA SER A 42 2.44 11.79 -15.15
C SER A 42 1.17 11.97 -14.34
N LEU A 43 0.66 13.19 -14.25
CA LEU A 43 -0.56 13.52 -13.52
C LEU A 43 -1.76 12.68 -13.99
N ALA A 44 -1.88 12.45 -15.29
CA ALA A 44 -2.98 11.66 -15.85
C ALA A 44 -2.94 10.20 -15.40
N VAL A 45 -1.74 9.60 -15.32
CA VAL A 45 -1.56 8.23 -14.85
C VAL A 45 -1.83 8.14 -13.35
N ASP A 46 -1.30 9.07 -12.56
CA ASP A 46 -1.50 9.10 -11.11
C ASP A 46 -2.99 9.22 -10.74
N MET A 47 -3.75 10.03 -11.48
CA MET A 47 -5.20 10.14 -11.34
C MET A 47 -5.92 8.84 -11.75
N ALA A 48 -5.52 8.23 -12.86
CA ALA A 48 -6.12 6.97 -13.33
C ALA A 48 -5.89 5.80 -12.36
N LEU A 49 -4.75 5.78 -11.67
CA LEU A 49 -4.45 4.77 -10.64
C LEU A 49 -5.26 4.96 -9.34
N GLY A 50 -5.86 6.14 -9.12
CA GLY A 50 -6.77 6.43 -8.01
C GLY A 50 -6.13 6.56 -6.62
N VAL A 51 -4.89 6.06 -6.46
CA VAL A 51 -4.09 6.16 -5.22
C VAL A 51 -2.98 7.21 -5.31
N GLY A 52 -2.92 7.96 -6.42
CA GLY A 52 -1.94 9.04 -6.62
C GLY A 52 -0.57 8.59 -7.12
N GLY A 53 -0.45 7.37 -7.65
CA GLY A 53 0.78 6.84 -8.25
C GLY A 53 0.94 5.34 -8.05
N PHE A 54 2.18 4.86 -8.15
CA PHE A 54 2.53 3.45 -7.92
C PHE A 54 2.56 3.12 -6.41
N PRO A 55 1.82 2.10 -5.94
CA PRO A 55 1.73 1.78 -4.52
C PRO A 55 3.04 1.21 -3.97
N ARG A 56 3.52 1.76 -2.84
CA ARG A 56 4.71 1.28 -2.12
C ARG A 56 4.44 -0.10 -1.50
N GLY A 57 5.48 -0.92 -1.44
CA GLY A 57 5.40 -2.29 -0.88
C GLY A 57 4.62 -3.29 -1.74
N ARG A 58 4.40 -2.97 -3.03
CA ARG A 58 3.69 -3.83 -3.99
C ARG A 58 4.51 -3.98 -5.26
N VAL A 59 4.25 -5.06 -5.99
CA VAL A 59 4.80 -5.29 -7.34
C VAL A 59 3.87 -4.66 -8.36
N VAL A 60 4.43 -3.91 -9.30
CA VAL A 60 3.71 -3.27 -10.41
C VAL A 60 4.32 -3.75 -11.72
N GLU A 61 3.48 -4.15 -12.67
CA GLU A 61 3.87 -4.55 -14.02
C GLU A 61 3.48 -3.47 -15.03
N ILE A 62 4.43 -3.08 -15.89
CA ILE A 62 4.20 -2.15 -17.01
C ILE A 62 4.50 -2.91 -18.30
N TYR A 63 3.46 -3.21 -19.09
CA TYR A 63 3.58 -3.94 -20.36
C TYR A 63 3.06 -3.10 -21.54
N GLY A 64 3.41 -3.52 -22.77
CA GLY A 64 3.03 -2.83 -23.99
C GLY A 64 4.02 -3.01 -25.14
N PRO A 65 3.68 -2.53 -26.35
CA PRO A 65 4.52 -2.66 -27.56
C PRO A 65 5.94 -2.10 -27.40
N GLU A 66 6.85 -2.51 -28.28
CA GLU A 66 8.17 -1.87 -28.36
C GLU A 66 8.04 -0.36 -28.60
N ALA A 67 8.98 0.42 -28.06
CA ALA A 67 8.98 1.89 -28.12
C ALA A 67 7.75 2.60 -27.51
N SER A 68 6.85 1.90 -26.80
CA SER A 68 5.67 2.50 -26.15
C SER A 68 5.97 3.33 -24.89
N GLY A 69 7.25 3.50 -24.52
CA GLY A 69 7.66 4.31 -23.36
C GLY A 69 7.66 3.59 -22.01
N LYS A 70 7.59 2.25 -21.96
CA LYS A 70 7.62 1.48 -20.68
C LYS A 70 8.81 1.85 -19.79
N THR A 71 10.02 1.78 -20.34
CA THR A 71 11.25 2.12 -19.62
C THR A 71 11.27 3.59 -19.23
N THR A 72 10.80 4.48 -20.11
CA THR A 72 10.69 5.92 -19.85
C THR A 72 9.78 6.18 -18.64
N LEU A 73 8.59 5.58 -18.60
CA LEU A 73 7.66 5.72 -17.47
C LEU A 73 8.27 5.20 -16.16
N ALA A 74 8.93 4.03 -16.20
CA ALA A 74 9.61 3.48 -15.03
C ALA A 74 10.71 4.42 -14.51
N LEU A 75 11.51 5.02 -15.41
CA LEU A 75 12.54 5.99 -15.03
C LEU A 75 11.96 7.29 -14.47
N HIS A 76 10.81 7.76 -14.96
CA HIS A 76 10.10 8.90 -14.37
C HIS A 76 9.59 8.61 -12.96
N ALA A 77 9.15 7.37 -12.70
CA ALA A 77 8.79 6.93 -11.35
C ALA A 77 10.01 6.96 -10.42
N VAL A 78 11.15 6.43 -10.87
CA VAL A 78 12.42 6.47 -10.13
C VAL A 78 12.85 7.91 -9.84
N ALA A 79 12.81 8.80 -10.84
CA ALA A 79 13.15 10.21 -10.66
C ALA A 79 12.22 10.90 -9.65
N SER A 80 10.93 10.56 -9.65
CA SER A 80 9.96 11.08 -8.69
C SER A 80 10.23 10.60 -7.26
N ALA A 81 10.61 9.32 -7.11
CA ALA A 81 11.05 8.73 -5.85
C ALA A 81 12.30 9.45 -5.30
N GLN A 82 13.34 9.59 -6.16
CA GLN A 82 14.57 10.32 -5.84
C GLN A 82 14.30 11.76 -5.40
N LYS A 83 13.42 12.48 -6.09
CA LYS A 83 13.04 13.86 -5.75
C LYS A 83 12.37 13.97 -4.38
N ALA A 84 11.66 12.93 -3.94
CA ALA A 84 10.99 12.88 -2.65
C ALA A 84 11.91 12.41 -1.49
N GLY A 85 13.20 12.20 -1.76
CA GLY A 85 14.16 11.74 -0.74
C GLY A 85 14.17 10.23 -0.53
N GLY A 86 13.69 9.44 -1.51
CA GLY A 86 13.79 7.98 -1.49
C GLY A 86 13.50 7.37 -2.84
#